data_AF-A0A9X0U6M9-F1
#
_entry.id   AF-A0A9X0U6M9-F1
#
_cell.length_a   1.000
_cell.length_b   1.000
_cell.length_c   1.000
_cell.angle_alpha   90.00
_cell.angle_beta   90.00
_cell.angle_gamma   90.00
#
_symmetry.space_group_name_H-M   'P 1'
#
loop_
_entity.id
_entity.type
_entity.pdbx_description
1 polymer ?
#
loop_
_entity_poly.entity_id
_entity_poly.type
_entity_poly.pdbx_seq_one_letter_code
_entity_poly.pdbx_strand_id
1 'polypeptide(L)'
;MNSLGSDNLTASQLDFLKEEYKSLIALTAATEDRIMKVFAGTTALAVTILSGVCGFLFKTDRVSYGTVEAYIALTPLLLIFPAFLLMIDLRKELGRAAAYFLVFIEEADLGPLWGKRLLAFRDIHYSESLDTMPLTFWLVTLACSALFSVQLGRTPSNGGIHYLVLFVVAASLVYCTKDWKEALDHFSNSAEIWRQVKGRESIKSRPDIIQAKPDTRDT
;
A
#
# COMPACT_ATOMS: atom_id res chain seq x y z
N MET A 1 29.39 26.99 -23.45
CA MET A 1 28.61 26.15 -22.51
C MET A 1 27.36 26.93 -22.18
N ASN A 2 26.24 26.57 -22.81
CA ASN A 2 24.98 27.31 -22.67
C ASN A 2 24.29 26.87 -21.37
N SER A 3 24.40 27.72 -20.36
CA SER A 3 23.49 27.81 -19.22
C SER A 3 22.11 28.19 -19.77
N LEU A 4 21.30 27.20 -20.13
CA LEU A 4 19.91 27.38 -20.56
C LEU A 4 19.01 26.82 -19.46
N GLY A 5 18.35 27.71 -18.70
CA GLY A 5 16.96 27.44 -18.31
C GLY A 5 16.51 27.61 -16.85
N SER A 6 17.35 27.94 -15.87
CA SER A 6 16.88 28.06 -14.48
C SER A 6 16.08 29.34 -14.16
N ASP A 7 16.16 30.36 -15.02
CA ASP A 7 15.81 31.74 -14.61
C ASP A 7 14.41 32.21 -15.03
N ASN A 8 13.57 31.39 -15.65
CA ASN A 8 12.26 31.84 -16.18
C ASN A 8 11.08 30.94 -15.79
N LEU A 9 10.98 30.54 -14.52
CA LEU A 9 9.68 30.21 -13.96
C LEU A 9 8.96 31.52 -13.65
N THR A 10 7.84 31.79 -14.31
CA THR A 10 7.02 32.96 -13.97
C THR A 10 6.52 32.83 -12.53
N ALA A 11 6.28 33.95 -11.84
CA ALA A 11 5.73 33.92 -10.48
C ALA A 11 4.45 33.07 -10.37
N SER A 12 3.62 33.08 -11.42
CA SER A 12 2.43 32.22 -11.54
C SER A 12 2.73 30.73 -11.64
N GLN A 13 3.81 30.32 -12.32
CA GLN A 13 4.24 28.93 -12.36
C GLN A 13 4.77 28.49 -10.99
N LEU A 14 5.56 29.34 -10.33
CA LEU A 14 6.06 29.04 -8.99
C LEU A 14 4.92 28.89 -7.95
N ASP A 15 3.90 29.75 -8.04
CA ASP A 15 2.74 29.67 -7.15
C ASP A 15 1.87 28.44 -7.44
N PHE A 16 1.71 28.06 -8.71
CA PHE A 16 1.06 26.80 -9.09
C PHE A 16 1.80 25.58 -8.51
N LEU A 17 3.13 25.51 -8.68
CA LEU A 17 3.95 24.41 -8.15
C LEU A 17 3.84 24.30 -6.61
N LYS A 18 3.80 25.44 -5.90
CA LYS A 18 3.61 25.48 -4.44
C LYS A 18 2.24 24.97 -4.01
N GLU A 19 1.18 25.37 -4.70
CA GLU A 19 -0.18 24.92 -4.36
C GLU A 19 -0.37 23.43 -4.67
N GLU A 20 0.21 22.94 -5.78
CA GLU A 20 0.21 21.53 -6.10
C GLU A 20 1.00 20.69 -5.08
N TYR A 21 2.17 21.18 -4.65
CA TYR A 21 2.95 20.57 -3.56
C TYR A 21 2.16 20.48 -2.25
N LYS A 22 1.49 21.56 -1.84
CA LYS A 22 0.65 21.57 -0.63
C LYS A 22 -0.49 20.56 -0.74
N SER A 23 -1.15 20.50 -1.89
CA SER A 23 -2.24 19.56 -2.16
C SER A 23 -1.78 18.10 -2.04
N LEU A 24 -0.61 17.77 -2.58
CA LEU A 24 -0.05 16.41 -2.51
C LEU A 24 0.38 16.00 -1.10
N ILE A 25 0.95 16.91 -0.32
CA ILE A 25 1.26 16.64 1.10
C ILE A 25 -0.04 16.39 1.87
N ALA A 26 -1.05 17.23 1.66
CA ALA A 26 -2.35 17.05 2.29
C ALA A 26 -2.99 15.71 1.91
N LEU A 27 -2.88 15.31 0.64
CA LEU A 27 -3.36 14.01 0.15
C LEU A 27 -2.61 12.84 0.81
N THR A 28 -1.27 12.91 0.86
CA THR A 28 -0.41 11.87 1.45
C THR A 28 -0.75 11.69 2.94
N ALA A 29 -0.80 12.79 3.70
CA ALA A 29 -1.15 12.78 5.11
C ALA A 29 -2.59 12.26 5.36
N ALA A 30 -3.55 12.66 4.53
CA ALA A 30 -4.92 12.17 4.62
C ALA A 30 -5.03 10.67 4.33
N THR A 31 -4.27 10.16 3.36
CA THR A 31 -4.26 8.73 3.03
C THR A 31 -3.59 7.91 4.13
N GLU A 32 -2.48 8.39 4.71
CA GLU A 32 -1.84 7.75 5.88
C GLU A 32 -2.77 7.70 7.09
N ASP A 33 -3.45 8.80 7.41
CA ASP A 33 -4.44 8.87 8.49
C ASP A 33 -5.60 7.88 8.28
N ARG A 34 -6.09 7.75 7.04
CA ARG A 34 -7.11 6.74 6.69
C ARG A 34 -6.60 5.32 6.92
N ILE A 35 -5.39 4.99 6.46
CA ILE A 35 -4.77 3.68 6.69
C ILE A 35 -4.70 3.38 8.19
N MET A 36 -4.19 4.33 8.99
CA MET A 36 -4.07 4.18 10.44
C MET A 36 -5.43 3.98 11.13
N LYS A 37 -6.47 4.72 10.73
CA LYS A 37 -7.82 4.58 11.28
C LYS A 37 -8.44 3.23 10.94
N VAL A 38 -8.32 2.78 9.69
CA VAL A 38 -8.79 1.46 9.27
C VAL A 38 -8.04 0.37 10.03
N PHE A 39 -6.72 0.47 10.15
CA PHE A 39 -5.89 -0.48 10.88
C PHE A 39 -6.28 -0.56 12.36
N ALA A 40 -6.29 0.58 13.06
CA ALA A 40 -6.58 0.63 14.50
C ALA A 40 -8.01 0.18 14.81
N GLY A 41 -9.00 0.67 14.05
CA GLY A 41 -10.41 0.33 14.24
C GLY A 41 -10.67 -1.16 13.99
N THR A 42 -10.14 -1.71 12.89
CA THR A 42 -10.33 -3.13 12.57
C THR A 42 -9.61 -4.03 13.57
N THR A 43 -8.39 -3.67 13.99
CA THR A 43 -7.64 -4.44 14.99
C THR A 43 -8.38 -4.47 16.33
N ALA A 44 -8.87 -3.32 16.80
CA ALA A 44 -9.63 -3.24 18.05
C ALA A 44 -10.89 -4.11 17.99
N LEU A 45 -11.65 -4.05 16.89
CA LEU A 45 -12.84 -4.87 16.70
C LEU A 45 -12.50 -6.36 16.63
N ALA A 46 -11.47 -6.75 15.87
CA ALA A 46 -11.06 -8.13 15.73
C ALA A 46 -10.60 -8.73 17.06
N VAL A 47 -9.80 -8.00 17.84
CA VAL A 47 -9.35 -8.42 19.18
C VAL A 47 -10.53 -8.50 20.15
N THR A 48 -11.49 -7.57 20.09
CA THR A 48 -12.70 -7.59 20.93
C THR A 48 -13.55 -8.82 20.63
N ILE A 49 -13.81 -9.09 19.35
CA ILE A 49 -14.57 -10.27 18.92
C ILE A 49 -13.82 -11.54 19.32
N LEU A 50 -12.52 -11.62 19.04
CA LEU A 50 -11.69 -12.77 19.41
C LEU A 50 -11.72 -13.04 20.92
N SER A 51 -11.67 -11.99 21.74
CA SER A 51 -11.78 -12.11 23.20
C SER A 51 -13.16 -12.63 23.62
N GLY A 52 -14.24 -12.15 23.00
CA GLY A 52 -15.59 -12.64 23.23
C GLY A 52 -15.76 -14.11 22.82
N VAL A 53 -15.19 -14.50 21.69
CA VAL A 53 -15.19 -15.89 21.21
C VAL A 53 -14.39 -16.79 22.13
N CYS A 54 -13.21 -16.38 22.58
CA CYS A 54 -12.45 -17.09 23.60
C CYS A 54 -13.28 -17.23 24.89
N GLY A 55 -13.90 -16.16 25.39
CA GLY A 55 -14.75 -16.21 26.57
C GLY A 55 -15.92 -17.19 26.43
N PHE A 56 -16.57 -17.22 25.26
CA PHE A 56 -17.63 -18.17 24.94
C PHE A 56 -17.12 -19.61 24.91
N LEU A 57 -16.02 -19.85 24.19
CA LEU A 57 -15.43 -21.18 23.96
C LEU A 57 -14.69 -21.77 25.16
N PHE A 58 -14.24 -20.96 26.13
CA PHE A 58 -13.57 -21.45 27.33
C PHE A 58 -14.48 -21.49 28.56
N LYS A 59 -15.64 -20.83 28.54
CA LYS A 59 -16.63 -20.90 29.63
C LYS A 59 -17.53 -22.14 29.56
N THR A 60 -17.65 -22.77 28.40
CA THR A 60 -18.50 -23.95 28.25
C THR A 60 -17.72 -25.21 28.63
N ASP A 61 -18.02 -25.83 29.78
CA ASP A 61 -17.52 -27.17 30.16
C ASP A 61 -18.12 -28.31 29.30
N ARG A 62 -18.42 -28.03 28.02
CA ARG A 62 -19.02 -29.01 27.13
C ARG A 62 -17.94 -29.91 26.57
N VAL A 63 -18.12 -31.22 26.78
CA VAL A 63 -17.24 -32.29 26.30
C VAL A 63 -17.17 -32.36 24.76
N SER A 64 -18.16 -31.80 24.06
CA SER A 64 -18.21 -31.75 22.60
C SER A 64 -18.79 -30.42 22.13
N TYR A 65 -18.05 -29.74 21.27
CA TYR A 65 -18.54 -28.61 20.48
C TYR A 65 -19.03 -29.12 19.13
N GLY A 66 -20.14 -28.57 18.65
CA GLY A 66 -20.55 -28.75 17.26
C GLY A 66 -19.57 -28.06 16.32
N THR A 67 -19.63 -28.44 15.04
CA THR A 67 -18.80 -27.83 14.00
C THR A 67 -19.05 -26.32 13.88
N VAL A 68 -20.28 -25.87 14.14
CA VAL A 68 -20.68 -24.45 14.07
C VAL A 68 -19.88 -23.60 15.04
N GLU A 69 -19.65 -24.08 16.25
CA GLU A 69 -18.89 -23.38 17.28
C GLU A 69 -17.42 -23.26 16.91
N ALA A 70 -16.84 -24.23 16.18
CA ALA A 70 -15.52 -24.09 15.61
C ALA A 70 -15.47 -22.93 14.60
N TYR A 71 -16.46 -22.81 13.72
CA TYR A 71 -16.53 -21.70 12.75
C TYR A 71 -16.65 -20.31 13.37
N ILE A 72 -17.24 -20.19 14.57
CA ILE A 72 -17.30 -18.91 15.29
C ILE A 72 -15.88 -18.37 15.57
N ALA A 73 -14.87 -19.23 15.76
CA ALA A 73 -13.47 -18.83 15.90
C ALA A 73 -12.89 -18.09 14.69
N LEU A 74 -13.47 -18.27 13.50
CA LEU A 74 -13.03 -17.60 12.27
C LEU A 74 -13.73 -16.26 12.03
N THR A 75 -14.73 -15.88 12.84
CA THR A 75 -15.51 -14.64 12.67
C THR A 75 -14.64 -13.38 12.57
N PRO A 76 -13.56 -13.19 13.36
CA PRO A 76 -12.70 -12.01 13.23
C PRO A 76 -12.07 -11.84 11.85
N LEU A 77 -11.88 -12.95 11.09
CA LEU A 77 -11.30 -12.91 9.75
C LEU A 77 -12.19 -12.20 8.73
N LEU A 78 -13.51 -12.20 8.95
CA LEU A 78 -14.46 -11.50 8.10
C LEU A 78 -14.27 -9.98 8.12
N LEU A 79 -13.65 -9.45 9.19
CA LEU A 79 -13.30 -8.03 9.28
C LEU A 79 -11.88 -7.76 8.78
N ILE A 80 -10.94 -8.63 9.15
CA ILE A 80 -9.52 -8.43 8.83
C ILE A 80 -9.25 -8.52 7.33
N PHE A 81 -9.83 -9.51 6.63
CA PHE A 81 -9.54 -9.68 5.20
C PHE A 81 -9.96 -8.47 4.36
N PRO A 82 -11.20 -7.98 4.43
CA PRO A 82 -11.62 -6.78 3.68
C PRO A 82 -10.81 -5.54 4.07
N ALA A 83 -10.52 -5.35 5.36
CA ALA A 83 -9.72 -4.22 5.82
C ALA A 83 -8.28 -4.28 5.27
N PHE A 84 -7.69 -5.47 5.18
CA PHE A 84 -6.36 -5.65 4.61
C PHE A 84 -6.31 -5.31 3.12
N LEU A 85 -7.31 -5.77 2.36
CA LEU A 85 -7.42 -5.42 0.93
C LEU A 85 -7.59 -3.91 0.74
N LEU A 86 -8.45 -3.27 1.53
CA LEU A 86 -8.61 -1.82 1.49
C LEU A 86 -7.30 -1.09 1.80
N MET A 87 -6.52 -1.55 2.78
CA MET A 87 -5.23 -0.95 3.10
C MET A 87 -4.19 -1.16 2.00
N ILE A 88 -4.19 -2.32 1.31
CA ILE A 88 -3.34 -2.54 0.12
C ILE A 88 -3.63 -1.46 -0.93
N ASP A 89 -4.91 -1.20 -1.21
CA ASP A 89 -5.28 -0.21 -2.23
C ASP A 89 -4.91 1.21 -1.81
N LEU A 90 -5.14 1.58 -0.55
CA LEU A 90 -4.70 2.88 0.00
C LEU A 90 -3.16 3.03 -0.02
N ARG A 91 -2.41 1.95 0.23
CA ARG A 91 -0.94 1.94 0.11
C ARG A 91 -0.49 2.13 -1.33
N LYS A 92 -1.17 1.53 -2.32
CA LYS A 92 -0.90 1.76 -3.75
C LYS A 92 -1.15 3.23 -4.14
N GLU A 93 -2.23 3.83 -3.65
CA GLU A 93 -2.52 5.25 -3.86
C GLU A 93 -1.45 6.16 -3.25
N LEU A 94 -1.02 5.87 -2.02
CA LEU A 94 0.08 6.55 -1.36
C LEU A 94 1.38 6.47 -2.18
N GLY A 95 1.71 5.27 -2.67
CA GLY A 95 2.86 5.05 -3.55
C GLY A 95 2.79 5.84 -4.86
N ARG A 96 1.60 5.98 -5.46
CA ARG A 96 1.38 6.81 -6.66
C ARG A 96 1.59 8.30 -6.38
N ALA A 97 1.03 8.81 -5.28
CA ALA A 97 1.20 10.20 -4.88
C ALA A 97 2.68 10.52 -4.58
N ALA A 98 3.37 9.62 -3.89
CA ALA A 98 4.80 9.74 -3.61
C ALA A 98 5.66 9.66 -4.89
N ALA A 99 5.30 8.81 -5.84
CA ALA A 99 5.99 8.74 -7.13
C ALA A 99 5.80 10.01 -7.98
N TYR A 100 4.59 10.60 -7.97
CA TYR A 100 4.32 11.88 -8.60
C TYR A 100 5.20 13.00 -8.00
N PHE A 101 5.26 13.06 -6.67
CA PHE A 101 6.11 13.99 -5.94
C PHE A 101 7.59 13.88 -6.32
N LEU A 102 8.10 12.65 -6.46
CA LEU A 102 9.47 12.40 -6.89
C LEU A 102 9.75 12.98 -8.29
N VAL A 103 8.92 12.66 -9.28
CA VAL A 103 9.12 13.06 -10.68
C VAL A 103 8.94 14.58 -10.89
N PHE A 104 8.10 15.21 -10.09
CA PHE A 104 7.83 16.64 -10.16
C PHE A 104 8.97 17.49 -9.57
N ILE A 105 9.57 17.05 -8.46
CA ILE A 105 10.67 17.78 -7.80
C ILE A 105 12.01 17.58 -8.55
N GLU A 106 12.15 16.50 -9.32
CA GLU A 106 13.31 16.29 -10.21
C GLU A 106 13.47 17.42 -11.27
N GLU A 107 12.45 18.23 -11.58
CA GLU A 107 12.49 19.28 -12.62
C GLU A 107 13.09 20.63 -12.22
N ALA A 108 13.18 20.95 -10.93
CA ALA A 108 13.53 22.30 -10.48
C ALA A 108 15.05 22.62 -10.52
N ASP A 109 15.83 22.00 -11.40
CA ASP A 109 17.32 22.04 -11.42
C ASP A 109 17.99 21.56 -10.11
N LEU A 110 17.21 20.99 -9.19
CA LEU A 110 17.67 20.38 -7.94
C LEU A 110 17.78 18.84 -8.04
N GLY A 111 17.49 18.27 -9.23
CA GLY A 111 17.45 16.83 -9.50
C GLY A 111 18.59 15.98 -8.90
N PRO A 112 19.87 16.41 -8.94
CA PRO A 112 20.98 15.62 -8.40
C PRO A 112 21.04 15.59 -6.86
N LEU A 113 20.61 16.68 -6.21
CA LEU A 113 20.63 16.83 -4.75
C LEU A 113 19.35 16.33 -4.11
N TRP A 114 18.22 16.45 -4.81
CA TRP A 114 16.94 15.93 -4.36
C TRP A 114 16.98 14.41 -4.21
N GLY A 115 17.47 13.67 -5.22
CA GLY A 115 17.63 12.22 -5.12
C GLY A 115 18.48 11.79 -3.92
N LYS A 116 19.56 12.53 -3.62
CA LYS A 116 20.40 12.28 -2.43
C LYS A 116 19.71 12.66 -1.11
N ARG A 117 18.94 13.74 -1.07
CA ARG A 117 18.19 14.18 0.12
C ARG A 117 16.97 13.31 0.39
N LEU A 118 16.32 12.81 -0.65
CA LEU A 118 15.23 11.85 -0.54
C LEU A 118 15.76 10.46 -0.16
N LEU A 119 16.89 10.02 -0.73
CA LEU A 119 17.57 8.81 -0.27
C LEU A 119 18.02 8.95 1.19
N ALA A 120 18.57 10.10 1.59
CA ALA A 120 18.93 10.34 2.99
C ALA A 120 17.69 10.43 3.90
N PHE A 121 16.61 11.09 3.46
CA PHE A 121 15.33 11.13 4.18
C PHE A 121 14.73 9.73 4.30
N ARG A 122 14.80 8.93 3.24
CA ARG A 122 14.44 7.52 3.25
C ARG A 122 15.36 6.74 4.18
N ASP A 123 16.67 6.94 4.18
CA ASP A 123 17.54 6.19 5.08
C ASP A 123 17.39 6.64 6.55
N ILE A 124 16.88 7.85 6.81
CA ILE A 124 16.60 8.41 8.15
C ILE A 124 15.18 8.07 8.66
N HIS A 125 14.16 8.02 7.80
CA HIS A 125 12.75 7.74 8.17
C HIS A 125 12.27 6.34 7.78
N TYR A 126 12.88 5.77 6.75
CA TYR A 126 12.70 4.42 6.22
C TYR A 126 13.88 3.53 6.67
N SER A 127 14.40 3.72 7.89
CA SER A 127 14.75 2.51 8.64
C SER A 127 13.47 1.70 8.60
N GLU A 128 13.45 0.56 7.91
CA GLU A 128 12.30 -0.33 7.80
C GLU A 128 11.77 -0.60 9.21
N SER A 129 10.89 0.28 9.70
CA SER A 129 10.11 -0.01 10.87
C SER A 129 9.26 -1.15 10.38
N LEU A 130 9.58 -2.36 10.87
CA LEU A 130 8.81 -3.57 10.63
C LEU A 130 7.35 -3.16 10.52
N ASP A 131 6.79 -3.17 9.30
CA ASP A 131 5.43 -2.68 9.14
C ASP A 131 4.56 -3.58 10.01
N THR A 132 4.10 -3.02 11.12
CA THR A 132 3.41 -3.80 12.14
C THR A 132 2.01 -4.18 11.68
N MET A 133 1.50 -3.55 10.61
CA MET A 133 0.12 -3.76 10.17
C MET A 133 -0.09 -5.15 9.56
N PRO A 134 0.69 -5.61 8.56
CA PRO A 134 0.62 -7.00 8.13
C PRO A 134 0.82 -7.94 9.31
N LEU A 135 1.88 -7.75 10.11
CA LEU A 135 2.21 -8.64 11.23
C LEU A 135 1.05 -8.81 12.22
N THR A 136 0.35 -7.73 12.55
CA THR A 136 -0.80 -7.78 13.46
C THR A 136 -1.93 -8.61 12.86
N PHE A 137 -2.22 -8.46 11.56
CA PHE A 137 -3.24 -9.25 10.90
C PHE A 137 -2.86 -10.72 10.73
N TRP A 138 -1.57 -11.00 10.53
CA TRP A 138 -1.01 -12.35 10.58
C TRP A 138 -1.25 -13.00 11.93
N LEU A 139 -0.94 -12.29 13.02
CA LEU A 139 -1.12 -12.81 14.38
C LEU A 139 -2.59 -13.12 14.68
N VAL A 140 -3.51 -12.23 14.32
CA VAL A 140 -4.95 -12.51 14.51
C VAL A 140 -5.40 -13.68 13.64
N THR A 141 -4.91 -13.77 12.40
CA THR A 141 -5.27 -14.89 11.53
C THR A 141 -4.80 -16.23 12.09
N LEU A 142 -3.55 -16.30 12.54
CA LEU A 142 -2.99 -17.47 13.19
C LEU A 142 -3.77 -17.84 14.47
N ALA A 143 -4.13 -16.85 15.29
CA ALA A 143 -4.94 -17.08 16.49
C ALA A 143 -6.31 -17.69 16.15
N CYS A 144 -7.02 -17.13 15.17
CA CYS A 144 -8.32 -17.65 14.70
C CYS A 144 -8.18 -19.08 14.15
N SER A 145 -7.17 -19.34 13.31
CA SER A 145 -6.92 -20.66 12.73
C SER A 145 -6.54 -21.70 13.78
N ALA A 146 -5.75 -21.32 14.78
CA ALA A 146 -5.38 -22.20 15.89
C ALA A 146 -6.61 -22.56 16.73
N LEU A 147 -7.42 -21.56 17.11
CA LEU A 147 -8.68 -21.79 17.84
C LEU A 147 -9.64 -22.67 17.05
N PHE A 148 -9.82 -22.41 15.76
CA PHE A 148 -10.65 -23.25 14.88
C PHE A 148 -10.17 -24.71 14.88
N SER A 149 -8.86 -24.94 14.72
CA SER A 149 -8.27 -26.29 14.68
C SER A 149 -8.47 -27.03 16.01
N VAL A 150 -8.24 -26.35 17.13
CA VAL A 150 -8.44 -26.92 18.47
C VAL A 150 -9.89 -27.29 18.70
N GLN A 151 -10.84 -26.44 18.30
CA GLN A 151 -12.26 -26.73 18.47
C GLN A 151 -12.77 -27.82 17.54
N LEU A 152 -12.34 -27.81 16.27
CA LEU A 152 -12.69 -28.85 15.31
C LEU A 152 -12.16 -30.23 15.71
N GLY A 153 -10.97 -30.28 16.32
CA GLY A 153 -10.39 -31.52 16.88
C GLY A 153 -11.18 -32.11 18.04
N ARG A 154 -12.09 -31.33 18.65
CA ARG A 154 -13.01 -31.78 19.72
C ARG A 154 -14.39 -32.17 19.19
N THR A 155 -14.63 -32.06 17.88
CA THR A 155 -15.92 -32.42 17.26
C THR A 155 -15.93 -33.89 16.81
N PRO A 156 -16.97 -34.68 17.12
CA PRO A 156 -17.03 -36.11 16.79
C PRO A 156 -17.33 -36.43 15.31
N SER A 157 -17.66 -35.45 14.47
CA SER A 157 -17.94 -35.64 13.04
C SER A 157 -16.65 -35.67 12.18
N ASN A 158 -16.72 -36.20 10.95
CA ASN A 158 -15.64 -36.22 9.94
C ASN A 158 -15.01 -34.83 9.71
N GLY A 159 -14.04 -34.45 10.56
CA GLY A 159 -13.40 -33.14 10.56
C GLY A 159 -12.54 -32.85 9.31
N GLY A 160 -12.20 -33.87 8.53
CA GLY A 160 -11.29 -33.76 7.38
C GLY A 160 -11.68 -32.68 6.36
N ILE A 161 -12.98 -32.57 6.01
CA ILE A 161 -13.44 -31.58 5.03
C ILE A 161 -13.38 -30.15 5.55
N HIS A 162 -13.55 -29.96 6.85
CA HIS A 162 -13.54 -28.64 7.48
C HIS A 162 -12.11 -28.07 7.58
N TYR A 163 -11.07 -28.90 7.54
CA TYR A 163 -9.68 -28.44 7.41
C TYR A 163 -9.35 -27.81 6.04
N LEU A 164 -10.17 -28.05 5.00
CA LEU A 164 -10.03 -27.33 3.73
C LEU A 164 -10.21 -25.81 3.90
N VAL A 165 -10.95 -25.39 4.93
CA VAL A 165 -11.09 -23.97 5.27
C VAL A 165 -9.74 -23.36 5.63
N LEU A 166 -8.89 -24.09 6.36
CA LEU A 166 -7.53 -23.63 6.68
C LEU A 166 -6.66 -23.52 5.42
N PHE A 167 -6.85 -24.42 4.46
CA PHE A 167 -6.17 -24.32 3.17
C PHE A 167 -6.60 -23.06 2.40
N VAL A 168 -7.90 -22.76 2.36
CA VAL A 168 -8.41 -21.52 1.75
C VAL A 168 -7.84 -20.30 2.46
N VAL A 169 -7.86 -20.27 3.80
CA VAL A 169 -7.26 -19.18 4.58
C VAL A 169 -5.77 -19.03 4.26
N ALA A 170 -5.01 -20.13 4.23
CA ALA A 170 -3.59 -20.11 3.88
C ALA A 170 -3.34 -19.62 2.45
N ALA A 171 -4.14 -20.04 1.48
CA ALA A 171 -4.04 -19.58 0.10
C ALA A 171 -4.35 -18.07 -0.02
N SER A 172 -5.41 -17.60 0.65
CA SER A 172 -5.76 -16.18 0.72
C SER A 172 -4.65 -15.36 1.39
N LEU A 173 -4.00 -15.91 2.42
CA LEU A 173 -2.85 -15.30 3.06
C LEU A 173 -1.67 -15.16 2.09
N VAL A 174 -1.30 -16.23 1.36
CA VAL A 174 -0.23 -16.16 0.34
C VAL A 174 -0.56 -15.11 -0.72
N TYR A 175 -1.79 -15.08 -1.22
CA TYR A 175 -2.25 -14.06 -2.16
C TYR A 175 -2.08 -12.64 -1.59
N CYS A 176 -2.50 -12.42 -0.35
CA CYS A 176 -2.36 -11.15 0.35
C CYS A 176 -0.90 -10.72 0.55
N THR A 177 0.04 -11.64 0.83
CA THR A 177 1.48 -11.29 0.90
C THR A 177 2.03 -10.82 -0.43
N LYS A 178 1.61 -11.47 -1.52
CA LYS A 178 2.05 -11.12 -2.86
C LYS A 178 1.56 -9.73 -3.23
N ASP A 179 0.28 -9.44 -3.03
CA ASP A 179 -0.31 -8.13 -3.33
C ASP A 179 0.26 -7.02 -2.44
N TRP A 180 0.58 -7.33 -1.19
CA TRP A 180 1.25 -6.40 -0.28
C TRP A 180 2.66 -6.06 -0.76
N LYS A 181 3.44 -7.07 -1.16
CA LYS A 181 4.76 -6.87 -1.75
C LYS A 181 4.67 -6.07 -3.05
N GLU A 182 3.70 -6.39 -3.90
CA GLU A 182 3.46 -5.64 -5.13
C GLU A 182 3.07 -4.18 -4.86
N ALA A 183 2.28 -3.91 -3.82
CA ALA A 183 1.96 -2.55 -3.40
C ALA A 183 3.18 -1.75 -2.92
N LEU A 184 4.13 -2.42 -2.24
CA LEU A 184 5.42 -1.83 -1.87
C LEU A 184 6.28 -1.56 -3.13
N ASP A 185 6.35 -2.51 -4.05
CA ASP A 185 7.14 -2.41 -5.28
C ASP A 185 6.54 -1.39 -6.29
N HIS A 186 5.24 -1.11 -6.19
CA HIS A 186 4.46 -0.22 -7.06
C HIS A 186 5.05 1.20 -7.17
N PHE A 187 5.76 1.67 -6.14
CA PHE A 187 6.41 2.98 -6.15
C PHE A 187 7.40 3.14 -7.31
N SER A 188 8.28 2.15 -7.52
CA SER A 188 9.34 2.21 -8.54
C SER A 188 8.76 2.21 -9.95
N ASN A 189 7.81 1.31 -10.21
CA ASN A 189 7.08 1.23 -11.47
C ASN A 189 6.28 2.50 -11.76
N SER A 190 5.63 3.09 -10.74
CA SER A 190 4.87 4.33 -10.91
C SER A 190 5.75 5.49 -11.33
N ALA A 191 6.91 5.66 -10.68
CA ALA A 191 7.85 6.72 -11.02
C ALA A 191 8.33 6.59 -12.47
N GLU A 192 8.66 5.38 -12.91
CA GLU A 192 9.10 5.12 -14.29
C GLU A 192 8.00 5.41 -15.33
N ILE A 193 6.77 4.97 -15.07
CA ILE A 193 5.62 5.28 -15.93
C ILE A 193 5.42 6.79 -16.05
N TRP A 194 5.48 7.52 -14.93
CA TRP A 194 5.35 8.97 -14.92
C TRP A 194 6.44 9.67 -15.74
N ARG A 195 7.71 9.22 -15.65
CA ARG A 195 8.81 9.74 -16.48
C ARG A 195 8.56 9.49 -17.98
N GLN A 196 8.05 8.31 -18.35
CA GLN A 196 7.76 7.97 -19.74
C GLN A 196 6.60 8.78 -20.33
N VAL A 197 5.50 8.95 -19.59
CA VAL A 197 4.34 9.76 -20.00
C VAL A 197 4.77 11.20 -20.25
N LYS A 198 5.52 11.76 -19.32
CA LYS A 198 6.09 13.11 -19.40
C LYS A 198 7.08 13.27 -20.56
N GLY A 199 7.93 12.28 -20.81
CA GLY A 199 8.81 12.24 -21.98
C GLY A 199 8.01 12.33 -23.29
N ARG A 200 6.88 11.61 -23.41
CA ARG A 200 6.01 11.68 -24.59
C ARG A 200 5.29 13.02 -24.75
N GLU A 201 4.88 13.66 -23.65
CA GLU A 201 4.25 14.98 -23.69
C GLU A 201 5.25 16.08 -24.07
N SER A 202 6.50 16.00 -23.59
CA SER A 202 7.59 16.91 -23.98
C SER A 202 7.96 16.81 -25.47
N ILE A 203 7.78 15.62 -26.07
CA ILE A 203 8.00 15.39 -27.51
C ILE A 203 6.82 15.92 -28.33
N LYS A 204 5.58 15.81 -27.84
CA LYS A 204 4.39 16.35 -28.52
C LYS A 204 4.28 17.88 -28.45
N SER A 205 4.86 18.52 -27.43
CA SER A 205 4.88 19.97 -27.29
C SER A 205 6.01 20.66 -28.09
N ARG A 206 6.84 19.90 -28.82
CA ARG A 206 7.87 20.42 -29.73
C ARG A 206 7.71 19.92 -31.19
N PRO A 207 6.60 20.25 -31.89
CA PRO A 207 6.54 20.00 -33.34
C PRO A 207 7.53 20.87 -34.13
N ASP A 208 8.04 21.96 -33.55
CA ASP A 208 8.79 22.99 -34.28
C ASP A 208 10.29 22.68 -34.48
N ILE A 209 10.82 21.61 -33.86
CA ILE A 209 12.26 21.30 -33.91
C ILE A 209 12.59 20.17 -34.91
N ILE A 210 11.58 19.50 -35.47
CA ILE A 210 11.78 18.46 -36.50
C ILE A 210 11.21 18.96 -37.83
N GLN A 211 11.80 20.02 -38.40
CA GLN A 211 11.94 20.26 -39.85
C GLN A 211 12.61 21.62 -40.13
N ALA A 212 13.79 21.86 -39.56
CA ALA A 212 14.71 22.81 -40.20
C ALA A 212 15.29 22.12 -41.44
N LYS A 213 14.59 22.29 -42.57
CA LYS A 213 15.10 21.95 -43.90
C LYS A 213 16.44 22.70 -44.08
N PRO A 214 17.55 22.04 -44.44
CA PRO A 214 18.76 22.77 -44.75
C PRO A 214 18.48 23.66 -45.97
N ASP A 215 18.56 24.96 -45.77
CA ASP A 215 18.52 25.96 -46.83
C ASP A 215 19.83 25.86 -47.59
N THR A 216 19.87 25.01 -48.62
CA THR A 216 20.93 25.02 -49.62
C THR A 216 20.62 26.13 -50.61
N ARG A 217 21.08 27.34 -50.29
CA ARG A 217 21.37 28.38 -51.27
C ARG A 217 22.85 28.73 -51.22
N ASP A 218 23.49 28.38 -52.33
CA ASP A 218 24.53 29.11 -53.05
C ASP A 218 25.88 29.35 -52.37
N THR A 219 26.85 28.52 -52.78
CA THR A 219 28.00 28.98 -53.58
C THR A 219 28.37 27.93 -54.61
#